data_AF-A0A7C8F586-F1
#
_entry.id   AF-A0A7C8F586-F1
#
_cell.length_a   1.000
_cell.length_b   1.000
_cell.length_c   1.000
_cell.angle_alpha   90.00
_cell.angle_beta   90.00
_cell.angle_gamma   90.00
#
_symmetry.space_group_name_H-M   'P 1'
#
loop_
_entity.id
_entity.type
_entity.pdbx_description
1 polymer ?
#
loop_
_entity_poly.entity_id
_entity_poly.type
_entity_poly.pdbx_seq_one_letter_code
_entity_poly.pdbx_strand_id
1 'polypeptide(L)'
;MTLFTLSVGSQACLHGASATLTEALKQQLTIDNPEYLEAKKYSRWMGKKLKPHLFFYTEDGDTITFPRGYANHAILLARKFMRRDPQIIDQRQSCPPVDFTFRGELRPYQEEAIGAITRHDFGVLEAGTGSGKTVIALAVIAKRRQPTLVLVHTKELLYQWAERARTFLGVETGLIG
;
A
#
# COMPACT_ATOMS: atom_id res chain seq x y z
N MET A 1 7.76 -2.79 32.30
CA MET A 1 6.54 -2.84 31.46
C MET A 1 7.00 -3.11 30.04
N THR A 2 6.52 -4.18 29.40
CA THR A 2 6.91 -4.51 28.01
C THR A 2 6.37 -3.41 27.08
N LEU A 3 7.27 -2.75 26.36
CA LEU A 3 6.93 -1.71 25.39
C LEU A 3 6.10 -2.35 24.27
N PHE A 4 4.90 -1.81 24.03
CA PHE A 4 4.00 -2.25 22.97
C PHE A 4 3.94 -1.17 21.90
N THR A 5 4.64 -1.41 20.79
CA THR A 5 4.93 -0.39 19.78
C THR A 5 4.64 -0.93 18.39
N LEU A 6 4.14 -0.07 17.52
CA LEU A 6 3.98 -0.32 16.09
C LEU A 6 4.87 0.67 15.33
N SER A 7 6.00 0.18 14.84
CA SER A 7 6.89 0.95 13.97
C SER A 7 6.41 0.85 12.53
N VAL A 8 6.29 1.96 11.81
CA VAL A 8 5.82 2.00 10.42
C VAL A 8 6.90 2.63 9.54
N GLY A 9 7.50 1.85 8.66
CA GLY A 9 8.53 2.29 7.70
C GLY A 9 8.26 1.76 6.29
N SER A 10 9.23 1.03 5.71
CA SER A 10 9.01 0.25 4.48
C SER A 10 8.13 -0.99 4.75
N GLN A 11 8.24 -1.55 5.95
CA GLN A 11 7.34 -2.55 6.53
C GLN A 11 6.75 -2.00 7.84
N ALA A 12 5.75 -2.69 8.39
CA ALA A 12 5.27 -2.43 9.74
C ALA A 12 5.77 -3.53 10.68
N CYS A 13 6.24 -3.13 11.86
CA CYS A 13 6.75 -4.04 12.88
C CYS A 13 5.99 -3.80 14.18
N LEU A 14 5.34 -4.84 14.70
CA LEU A 14 4.63 -4.79 15.98
C LEU A 14 5.45 -5.57 17.03
N HIS A 15 5.89 -4.87 18.07
CA HIS A 15 6.69 -5.40 19.17
C HIS A 15 5.84 -5.49 20.44
N GLY A 16 6.06 -6.53 21.25
CA GLY A 16 5.37 -6.73 22.52
C GLY A 16 3.91 -7.16 22.36
N ALA A 17 3.57 -7.79 21.24
CA ALA A 17 2.24 -8.35 20.99
C ALA A 17 2.00 -9.60 21.87
N SER A 18 0.81 -9.71 22.46
CA SER A 18 0.40 -10.93 23.16
C SER A 18 0.28 -12.11 22.19
N ALA A 19 0.49 -13.34 22.65
CA ALA A 19 0.38 -14.54 21.82
C ALA A 19 -0.94 -14.63 21.03
N THR A 20 -2.06 -14.22 21.62
CA THR A 20 -3.39 -14.21 20.95
C THR A 20 -3.47 -13.20 19.81
N LEU A 21 -2.89 -12.01 19.99
CA LEU A 21 -2.78 -11.00 18.93
C LEU A 21 -1.85 -11.47 17.82
N THR A 22 -0.69 -12.02 18.19
CA THR A 22 0.28 -12.57 17.23
C THR A 22 -0.36 -13.65 16.37
N GLU A 23 -1.07 -14.61 16.97
CA GLU A 23 -1.78 -15.65 16.22
C GLU A 23 -2.87 -15.09 15.31
N ALA A 24 -3.65 -14.11 15.78
CA ALA A 24 -4.67 -13.46 14.96
C ALA A 24 -4.07 -12.74 13.74
N LEU A 25 -2.91 -12.08 13.91
CA LEU A 25 -2.18 -11.45 12.81
C LEU A 25 -1.69 -12.49 11.80
N LYS A 26 -1.08 -13.59 12.26
CA LYS A 26 -0.63 -14.68 11.37
C LYS A 26 -1.76 -15.24 10.54
N GLN A 27 -2.91 -15.50 11.18
CA GLN A 27 -4.08 -16.03 10.49
C GLN A 27 -4.56 -15.09 9.39
N GLN A 28 -4.62 -13.78 9.65
CA GLN A 28 -5.08 -12.79 8.66
C GLN A 28 -4.05 -12.50 7.56
N LEU A 29 -2.76 -12.66 7.86
CA LEU A 29 -1.64 -12.45 6.94
C LEU A 29 -1.19 -13.74 6.25
N THR A 30 -1.92 -14.83 6.44
CA THR A 30 -1.77 -16.07 5.69
C THR A 30 -2.90 -16.16 4.68
N ILE A 31 -2.56 -16.28 3.41
CA ILE A 31 -3.55 -16.49 2.35
C ILE A 31 -3.28 -17.81 1.64
N ASP A 32 -4.33 -18.43 1.12
CA ASP A 32 -4.16 -19.57 0.23
C ASP A 32 -3.44 -19.15 -1.04
N ASN A 33 -2.50 -19.98 -1.47
CA ASN A 33 -1.79 -19.75 -2.71
C ASN A 33 -2.72 -20.13 -3.89
N PRO A 34 -3.21 -19.16 -4.70
CA PRO A 34 -4.13 -19.45 -5.80
C PRO A 34 -3.50 -20.39 -6.83
N GLU A 35 -2.19 -20.27 -7.10
CA GLU A 35 -1.48 -21.17 -8.01
C GLU A 35 -1.49 -22.61 -7.52
N TYR A 36 -1.39 -22.80 -6.20
CA TYR A 36 -1.47 -24.13 -5.60
C TYR A 36 -2.87 -24.73 -5.73
N LEU A 37 -3.89 -23.93 -5.45
CA LEU A 37 -5.29 -24.35 -5.56
C LEU A 37 -5.64 -24.74 -7.01
N GLU A 38 -5.22 -23.95 -7.99
CA GLU A 38 -5.43 -24.25 -9.41
C GLU A 38 -4.72 -25.54 -9.83
N ALA A 39 -3.44 -25.69 -9.51
CA ALA A 39 -2.69 -26.89 -9.90
C ALA A 39 -3.21 -28.17 -9.22
N LYS A 40 -3.67 -28.08 -7.96
CA LYS A 40 -4.38 -29.16 -7.27
C LYS A 40 -5.70 -29.52 -7.97
N LYS A 41 -6.46 -28.51 -8.43
CA LYS A 41 -7.73 -28.70 -9.17
C LYS A 41 -7.51 -29.42 -10.50
N TYR A 42 -6.40 -29.17 -11.19
CA TYR A 42 -6.09 -29.77 -12.49
C TYR A 42 -5.19 -31.02 -12.41
N SER A 43 -4.98 -31.60 -11.22
CA SER A 43 -4.12 -32.78 -11.01
C SER A 43 -2.72 -32.66 -11.63
N ARG A 44 -2.18 -31.43 -11.68
CA ARG A 44 -0.84 -31.18 -12.22
C ARG A 44 0.19 -31.67 -11.21
N TRP A 45 1.28 -32.29 -11.68
CA TRP A 45 2.39 -32.65 -10.81
C TRP A 45 3.00 -31.38 -10.20
N MET A 46 2.92 -31.31 -8.88
CA MET A 46 3.35 -30.17 -8.07
C MET A 46 4.66 -30.55 -7.40
N GLY A 47 5.77 -30.20 -8.02
CA GLY A 47 7.07 -30.35 -7.37
C GLY A 47 7.07 -29.70 -5.97
N LYS A 48 7.99 -30.09 -5.09
CA LYS A 48 8.07 -29.63 -3.68
C LYS A 48 8.18 -28.11 -3.45
N LYS A 49 8.28 -27.30 -4.52
CA LYS A 49 8.46 -25.85 -4.44
C LYS A 49 7.16 -25.06 -4.25
N LEU A 50 6.01 -25.55 -4.72
CA LEU A 50 4.78 -24.77 -4.63
C LEU A 50 4.12 -24.96 -3.27
N LYS A 51 4.18 -23.93 -2.43
CA LYS A 51 3.59 -23.96 -1.09
C LYS A 51 2.08 -23.72 -1.15
N PRO A 52 1.29 -24.37 -0.27
CA PRO A 52 -0.17 -24.20 -0.23
C PRO A 52 -0.61 -22.83 0.26
N HIS A 53 0.22 -22.17 1.06
CA HIS A 53 -0.08 -20.86 1.63
C HIS A 53 1.05 -19.87 1.35
N LEU A 54 0.68 -18.60 1.23
CA LEU A 54 1.56 -17.46 1.18
C LEU A 54 1.51 -16.74 2.53
N PHE A 55 2.67 -16.49 3.12
CA PHE A 55 2.81 -15.83 4.42
C PHE A 55 3.31 -14.40 4.22
N PHE A 56 2.51 -13.42 4.64
CA PHE A 56 2.84 -11.99 4.57
C PHE A 56 3.31 -11.46 5.91
N TYR A 57 4.10 -12.26 6.63
CA TYR A 57 4.72 -11.84 7.88
C TYR A 57 6.03 -12.59 8.13
N THR A 58 6.85 -12.04 9.01
CA THR A 58 7.99 -12.71 9.63
C THR A 58 7.95 -12.50 11.13
N GLU A 59 8.53 -13.43 11.89
CA GLU A 59 8.61 -13.37 13.34
C GLU A 59 10.06 -13.43 13.78
N ASP A 60 10.40 -12.57 14.72
CA ASP A 60 11.68 -12.58 15.41
C ASP A 60 11.45 -12.21 16.88
N GLY A 61 11.61 -13.18 17.77
CA GLY A 61 11.31 -13.02 19.20
C GLY A 61 9.86 -12.59 19.46
N ASP A 62 9.70 -11.41 20.05
CA ASP A 62 8.41 -10.79 20.39
C ASP A 62 7.94 -9.76 19.33
N THR A 63 8.57 -9.77 18.16
CA THR A 63 8.28 -8.86 17.05
C THR A 63 7.69 -9.63 15.86
N ILE A 64 6.57 -9.13 15.35
CA ILE A 64 6.00 -9.58 14.08
C ILE A 64 6.08 -8.45 13.05
N THR A 65 6.67 -8.74 11.89
CA THR A 65 6.85 -7.81 10.78
C THR A 65 5.90 -8.18 9.65
N PHE A 66 5.24 -7.19 9.03
CA PHE A 66 4.23 -7.40 7.99
C PHE A 66 4.13 -6.19 7.03
N PRO A 67 3.42 -6.29 5.89
CA PRO A 67 3.24 -5.18 4.97
C PRO A 67 2.64 -3.96 5.67
N ARG A 68 3.27 -2.79 5.50
CA ARG A 68 2.84 -1.54 6.16
C ARG A 68 1.40 -1.13 5.86
N GLY A 69 0.85 -1.52 4.70
CA GLY A 69 -0.55 -1.27 4.35
C GLY A 69 -1.55 -1.94 5.30
N TYR A 70 -1.11 -2.95 6.07
CA TYR A 70 -1.91 -3.63 7.07
C TYR A 70 -1.85 -2.96 8.46
N ALA A 71 -1.05 -1.90 8.65
CA ALA A 71 -0.84 -1.25 9.95
C ALA A 71 -2.15 -0.82 10.64
N ASN A 72 -3.09 -0.21 9.89
CA ASN A 72 -4.38 0.18 10.44
C ASN A 72 -5.19 -1.03 10.97
N HIS A 73 -5.19 -2.13 10.23
CA HIS A 73 -5.85 -3.37 10.67
C HIS A 73 -5.17 -3.97 11.89
N ALA A 74 -3.83 -3.92 11.96
CA ALA A 74 -3.09 -4.36 13.14
C ALA A 74 -3.45 -3.56 14.40
N ILE A 75 -3.66 -2.24 14.28
CA ILE A 75 -4.16 -1.40 15.40
C ILE A 75 -5.56 -1.85 15.83
N LEU A 76 -6.46 -2.14 14.88
CA LEU A 76 -7.81 -2.64 15.21
C LEU A 76 -7.77 -4.00 15.92
N LEU A 77 -6.88 -4.90 15.50
CA LEU A 77 -6.67 -6.17 16.18
C LEU A 77 -6.06 -5.97 17.57
N ALA A 78 -5.10 -5.05 17.74
CA ALA A 78 -4.54 -4.69 19.03
C ALA A 78 -5.61 -4.21 20.01
N ARG A 79 -6.52 -3.32 19.58
CA ARG A 79 -7.67 -2.88 20.37
C ARG A 79 -8.56 -4.04 20.80
N LYS A 80 -8.79 -5.00 19.90
CA LYS A 80 -9.63 -6.17 20.15
C LYS A 80 -9.01 -7.12 21.18
N PHE A 81 -7.74 -7.48 20.99
CA PHE A 81 -7.09 -8.56 21.74
C PHE A 81 -6.30 -8.08 22.96
N MET A 82 -5.74 -6.87 22.91
CA MET A 82 -4.92 -6.31 24.00
C MET A 82 -5.61 -5.18 24.76
N ARG A 83 -6.78 -4.70 24.29
CA ARG A 83 -7.56 -3.60 24.92
C ARG A 83 -6.79 -2.29 25.05
N ARG A 84 -5.76 -2.08 24.21
CA ARG A 84 -4.95 -0.87 24.15
C ARG A 84 -4.38 -0.65 22.77
N ASP A 85 -4.03 0.59 22.46
CA ASP A 85 -3.33 0.95 21.24
C ASP A 85 -1.81 0.75 21.41
N PRO A 86 -1.11 0.30 20.36
CA PRO A 86 0.35 0.37 20.34
C PRO A 86 0.79 1.83 20.24
N GLN A 87 1.91 2.16 20.86
CA GLN A 87 2.57 3.42 20.58
C GLN A 87 3.07 3.40 19.12
N ILE A 88 2.61 4.36 18.31
CA ILE A 88 2.99 4.46 16.90
C ILE A 88 4.35 5.15 16.79
N ILE A 89 5.29 4.50 16.13
CA ILE A 89 6.59 5.06 15.79
C ILE A 89 6.65 5.21 14.27
N ASP A 90 6.46 6.43 13.78
CA ASP A 90 6.51 6.73 12.35
C ASP A 90 7.97 6.84 11.90
N GLN A 91 8.41 5.88 11.09
CA GLN A 91 9.74 5.81 10.48
C GLN A 91 9.65 5.93 8.95
N ARG A 92 8.52 6.42 8.43
CA ARG A 92 8.35 6.66 7.00
C ARG A 92 9.24 7.82 6.59
N GLN A 93 9.82 7.70 5.40
CA GLN A 93 10.56 8.80 4.80
C GLN A 93 9.58 9.82 4.23
N SER A 94 9.72 11.08 4.65
CA SER A 94 9.14 12.23 3.95
C SER A 94 10.26 13.05 3.36
N CYS A 95 10.08 13.48 2.12
CA CYS A 95 11.01 14.35 1.44
C CYS A 95 10.53 15.80 1.56
N PRO A 96 11.43 16.79 1.38
CA PRO A 96 11.02 18.18 1.22
C PRO A 96 9.90 18.31 0.18
N PRO A 97 8.90 19.17 0.41
CA PRO A 97 7.80 19.32 -0.52
C PRO A 97 8.27 19.71 -1.92
N VAL A 98 7.71 19.06 -2.94
CA VAL A 98 7.92 19.44 -4.34
C VAL A 98 6.78 20.37 -4.76
N ASP A 99 7.13 21.44 -5.48
CA ASP A 99 6.13 22.39 -5.96
C ASP A 99 5.43 21.86 -7.22
N PHE A 100 4.27 21.25 -6.99
CA PHE A 100 3.40 20.77 -8.05
C PHE A 100 2.12 21.62 -8.07
N THR A 101 1.82 22.22 -9.23
CA THR A 101 0.56 22.91 -9.46
C THR A 101 -0.25 22.13 -10.47
N PHE A 102 -1.42 21.63 -10.05
CA PHE A 102 -2.35 20.97 -10.97
C PHE A 102 -3.05 22.01 -11.86
N ARG A 103 -3.01 21.81 -13.18
CA ARG A 103 -3.48 22.75 -14.21
C ARG A 103 -4.74 22.30 -14.96
N GLY A 104 -5.36 21.19 -14.53
CA GLY A 104 -6.57 20.67 -15.15
C GLY A 104 -7.84 21.14 -14.45
N GLU A 105 -8.97 21.02 -15.15
CA GLU A 105 -10.30 21.12 -14.55
C GLU A 105 -10.77 19.72 -14.13
N LEU A 106 -11.22 19.61 -12.87
CA LEU A 106 -11.72 18.35 -12.32
C LEU A 106 -13.23 18.28 -12.45
N ARG A 107 -13.74 17.10 -12.76
CA ARG A 107 -15.18 16.82 -12.67
C ARG A 107 -15.55 16.57 -11.21
N PRO A 108 -16.81 16.79 -10.80
CA PRO A 108 -17.24 16.62 -9.40
C PRO A 108 -16.88 15.26 -8.78
N TYR A 109 -17.08 14.16 -9.54
CA TYR A 109 -16.73 12.82 -9.06
C TYR A 109 -15.20 12.61 -8.90
N GLN A 110 -14.38 13.34 -9.65
CA GLN A 110 -12.92 13.29 -9.51
C GLN A 110 -12.49 14.00 -8.24
N GLU A 111 -13.08 15.15 -7.92
CA GLU A 111 -12.82 15.87 -6.67
C GLU A 111 -13.20 15.02 -5.45
N GLU A 112 -14.35 14.35 -5.49
CA GLU A 112 -14.77 13.41 -4.45
C GLU A 112 -13.74 12.29 -4.26
N ALA A 113 -13.32 11.65 -5.35
CA ALA A 113 -12.31 10.59 -5.32
C ALA A 113 -10.96 11.07 -4.76
N ILE A 114 -10.50 12.26 -5.17
CA ILE A 114 -9.28 12.90 -4.66
C ILE A 114 -9.43 13.19 -3.17
N GLY A 115 -10.57 13.73 -2.76
CA GLY A 115 -10.91 14.01 -1.37
C GLY A 115 -10.87 12.76 -0.49
N ALA A 116 -11.43 11.66 -0.95
CA ALA A 116 -11.43 10.39 -0.24
C ALA A 116 -10.01 9.80 -0.11
N ILE A 117 -9.26 9.69 -1.21
CA ILE A 117 -7.94 9.04 -1.18
C ILE A 117 -6.88 9.86 -0.46
N THR A 118 -6.99 11.19 -0.44
CA THR A 118 -6.01 12.06 0.23
C THR A 118 -6.17 12.12 1.75
N ARG A 119 -7.26 11.57 2.31
CA ARG A 119 -7.44 11.41 3.77
C ARG A 119 -6.66 10.24 4.35
N HIS A 120 -6.13 9.37 3.50
CA HIS A 120 -5.42 8.17 3.91
C HIS A 120 -4.01 8.17 3.33
N ASP A 121 -3.03 7.65 4.07
CA ASP A 121 -1.66 7.53 3.56
C ASP A 121 -1.51 6.38 2.55
N PHE A 122 -2.33 5.34 2.71
CA PHE A 122 -2.40 4.19 1.82
C PHE A 122 -3.84 4.00 1.36
N GLY A 123 -4.04 3.76 0.07
CA GLY A 123 -5.37 3.53 -0.48
C GLY A 123 -5.31 2.97 -1.88
N VAL A 124 -6.41 2.35 -2.30
CA VAL A 124 -6.62 1.87 -3.66
C VAL A 124 -7.74 2.71 -4.27
N LEU A 125 -7.44 3.37 -5.39
CA LEU A 125 -8.44 4.05 -6.19
C LEU A 125 -8.97 3.09 -7.26
N GLU A 126 -10.21 2.67 -7.11
CA GLU A 126 -10.92 1.95 -8.17
C GLU A 126 -11.78 2.94 -8.97
N ALA A 127 -11.62 2.95 -10.29
CA ALA A 127 -12.51 3.69 -11.16
C ALA A 127 -12.57 3.00 -12.53
N GLY A 128 -13.67 3.14 -13.26
CA GLY A 128 -13.85 2.55 -14.60
C GLY A 128 -12.91 3.13 -15.67
N THR A 129 -12.76 2.45 -16.80
CA THR A 129 -12.06 2.99 -17.97
C THR A 129 -12.70 4.32 -18.41
N GLY A 130 -11.90 5.26 -18.91
CA GLY A 130 -12.39 6.59 -19.29
C GLY A 130 -12.72 7.55 -18.15
N SER A 131 -12.70 7.12 -16.87
CA SER A 131 -12.99 8.00 -15.73
C SER A 131 -11.96 9.11 -15.47
N GLY A 132 -10.79 9.01 -16.09
CA GLY A 132 -9.67 9.93 -15.87
C GLY A 132 -8.79 9.54 -14.68
N LYS A 133 -8.59 8.25 -14.40
CA LYS A 133 -7.70 7.74 -13.33
C LYS A 133 -6.33 8.43 -13.28
N THR A 134 -5.70 8.63 -14.44
CA THR A 134 -4.41 9.33 -14.52
C THR A 134 -4.52 10.79 -14.08
N VAL A 135 -5.59 11.49 -14.48
CA VAL A 135 -5.85 12.88 -14.07
C VAL A 135 -6.06 12.98 -12.57
N ILE A 136 -6.87 12.07 -12.01
CA ILE A 136 -7.08 11.95 -10.55
C ILE A 136 -5.74 11.73 -9.84
N ALA A 137 -4.93 10.77 -10.33
CA ALA A 137 -3.64 10.47 -9.72
C ALA A 137 -2.68 11.67 -9.76
N LEU A 138 -2.61 12.40 -10.87
CA LEU A 138 -1.79 13.62 -10.99
C LEU A 138 -2.27 14.73 -10.04
N ALA A 139 -3.58 14.91 -9.89
CA ALA A 139 -4.12 15.84 -8.89
C ALA A 139 -3.79 15.42 -7.45
N VAL A 140 -3.82 14.11 -7.15
CA VAL A 140 -3.36 13.58 -5.85
C VAL A 140 -1.87 13.84 -5.62
N ILE A 141 -1.03 13.65 -6.65
CA ILE A 141 0.41 13.96 -6.58
C ILE A 141 0.62 15.45 -6.26
N ALA A 142 -0.10 16.33 -6.96
CA ALA A 142 -0.04 17.77 -6.71
C ALA A 142 -0.43 18.11 -5.28
N LYS A 143 -1.50 17.50 -4.77
CA LYS A 143 -1.97 17.73 -3.40
C LYS A 143 -1.02 17.19 -2.34
N ARG A 144 -0.36 16.06 -2.59
CA ARG A 144 0.61 15.46 -1.64
C ARG A 144 1.95 16.18 -1.62
N ARG A 145 2.35 16.83 -2.72
CA ARG A 145 3.63 17.56 -2.83
C ARG A 145 4.85 16.72 -2.41
N GLN A 146 4.87 15.44 -2.77
CA GLN A 146 6.01 14.55 -2.49
C GLN A 146 6.58 14.00 -3.81
N PRO A 147 7.90 13.74 -3.88
CA PRO A 147 8.47 12.99 -4.99
C PRO A 147 7.69 11.69 -5.20
N THR A 148 7.29 11.42 -6.45
CA THR A 148 6.39 10.31 -6.76
C THR A 148 7.00 9.38 -7.80
N LEU A 149 6.95 8.08 -7.53
CA LEU A 149 7.23 7.02 -8.49
C LEU A 149 5.90 6.48 -9.05
N VAL A 150 5.74 6.54 -10.37
CA VAL A 150 4.63 5.90 -11.08
C VAL A 150 5.15 4.67 -11.80
N LEU A 151 4.55 3.51 -11.51
CA LEU A 151 4.88 2.24 -12.15
C LEU A 151 3.78 1.84 -13.13
N VAL A 152 4.18 1.48 -14.34
CA VAL A 152 3.29 1.04 -15.43
C VAL A 152 3.89 -0.17 -16.14
N HIS A 153 3.04 -0.95 -16.82
CA HIS A 153 3.44 -2.25 -17.38
C HIS A 153 3.83 -2.20 -18.86
N THR A 154 3.69 -1.05 -19.54
CA THR A 154 4.13 -0.88 -20.94
C THR A 154 4.87 0.44 -21.15
N LYS A 155 5.74 0.46 -22.17
CA LYS A 155 6.44 1.69 -22.60
C LYS A 155 5.48 2.76 -23.11
N GLU A 156 4.41 2.35 -23.78
CA GLU A 156 3.37 3.28 -24.26
C GLU A 156 2.72 4.02 -23.08
N LEU A 157 2.31 3.30 -22.04
CA LEU A 157 1.75 3.91 -20.83
C LEU A 157 2.76 4.84 -20.15
N LEU A 158 4.04 4.48 -20.13
CA LEU A 158 5.10 5.31 -19.56
C LEU A 158 5.16 6.68 -20.26
N TYR A 159 5.19 6.68 -21.60
CA TYR A 159 5.18 7.94 -22.37
C TYR A 159 3.87 8.71 -22.23
N GLN A 160 2.72 8.02 -22.17
CA GLN A 160 1.43 8.66 -21.91
C GLN A 160 1.42 9.35 -20.54
N TRP A 161 1.93 8.71 -19.49
CA TRP A 161 2.01 9.31 -18.16
C TRP A 161 2.94 10.52 -18.13
N ALA A 162 4.09 10.45 -18.81
CA ALA A 162 5.02 11.57 -18.93
C ALA A 162 4.36 12.79 -19.59
N GLU A 163 3.65 12.57 -20.70
CA GLU A 163 2.94 13.64 -21.41
C GLU A 163 1.81 14.25 -20.56
N ARG A 164 1.07 13.41 -19.83
CA ARG A 164 0.02 13.86 -18.91
C ARG A 164 0.60 14.64 -17.73
N ALA A 165 1.73 14.23 -17.17
CA ALA A 165 2.43 14.98 -16.12
C ALA A 165 2.91 16.34 -16.63
N ARG A 166 3.46 16.42 -17.84
CA ARG A 166 3.81 17.69 -18.49
C ARG A 166 2.59 18.59 -18.65
N THR A 167 1.49 18.05 -19.16
CA THR A 167 0.24 18.79 -19.37
C THR A 167 -0.38 19.30 -18.07
N PHE A 168 -0.58 18.40 -17.10
CA PHE A 168 -1.37 18.70 -15.90
C PHE A 168 -0.57 19.21 -14.71
N LEU A 169 0.75 18.96 -14.65
CA LEU A 169 1.61 19.45 -13.57
C LEU A 169 2.68 20.44 -14.04
N GLY A 170 2.92 20.55 -15.35
CA GLY A 170 3.95 21.43 -15.89
C GLY A 170 5.38 20.98 -15.60
N VAL A 171 5.59 19.69 -15.36
CA VAL A 171 6.90 19.13 -14.98
C VAL A 171 7.42 18.15 -16.04
N GLU A 172 8.73 18.12 -16.21
CA GLU A 172 9.40 17.04 -16.95
C GLU A 172 9.71 15.87 -16.01
N THR A 173 9.22 14.68 -16.35
CA THR A 173 9.40 13.47 -15.56
C THR A 173 10.66 12.72 -15.97
N GLY A 174 11.45 12.24 -15.01
CA GLY A 174 12.48 11.22 -15.27
C GLY A 174 11.84 9.89 -15.70
N LEU A 175 12.44 9.22 -16.68
CA LEU A 175 11.95 7.96 -17.25
C LEU A 175 12.97 6.84 -17.01
N ILE A 176 12.50 5.65 -16.61
CA ILE A 176 13.33 4.47 -16.35
C ILE A 176 12.67 3.26 -17.03
N GLY A 177 13.35 2.60 -17.98
CA GLY A 177 12.91 1.36 -18.65
C GLY A 177 13.15 1.27 -20.17
#